data_AF-A0A951F866-F1
#
_entry.id   AF-A0A951F866-F1
#
_cell.length_a   1.000
_cell.length_b   1.000
_cell.length_c   1.000
_cell.angle_alpha   90.00
_cell.angle_beta   90.00
_cell.angle_gamma   90.00
#
_symmetry.space_group_name_H-M   'P 1'
#
loop_
_entity.id
_entity.type
_entity.pdbx_description
1 polymer ?
#
loop_
_entity_poly.entity_id
_entity_poly.type
_entity_poly.pdbx_seq_one_letter_code
_entity_poly.pdbx_strand_id
1 'polypeptide(L)'
;MNSLTHGCRSAKTVLPDEDPAEFDFTVQSWMDSYKPQDPTTATLVFETARAQWVFQRNQHRLDEIESRLPADAWHWSDSHQKLYQNFSRYKTTAERTFYRAFHSLEAHCGRLASRAARAEKAQLEIARIQMEWLKKKAEKAAADRCARQWVQVYANAQGECITSCAPTNEQLAERAAAAKSPPQFVTRFVSFLNGVPPAYQWACPNDVQRFDPTTGLQAFVFSDWLEQVAAEKALATGHLAPFAISLLDDSD
;
A
#
# COMPACT_ATOMS: atom_id res chain seq x y z
N MET A 1 10.53 -54.06 -29.40
CA MET A 1 10.02 -55.05 -28.42
C MET A 1 10.98 -55.04 -27.24
N ASN A 2 10.53 -54.63 -26.03
CA ASN A 2 11.22 -54.75 -24.70
C ASN A 2 10.58 -53.85 -23.62
N SER A 3 9.57 -53.02 -23.91
CA SER A 3 8.98 -52.09 -22.92
C SER A 3 8.26 -52.78 -21.76
N LEU A 4 7.84 -54.04 -21.93
CA LEU A 4 7.11 -54.81 -20.93
C LEU A 4 8.02 -55.52 -19.92
N THR A 5 9.31 -55.70 -20.21
CA THR A 5 10.17 -56.57 -19.40
C THR A 5 10.90 -55.82 -18.29
N HIS A 6 11.30 -54.56 -18.52
CA HIS A 6 12.11 -53.80 -17.56
C HIS A 6 11.43 -52.53 -17.03
N GLY A 7 10.22 -52.19 -17.51
CA GLY A 7 9.41 -51.11 -16.94
C GLY A 7 9.86 -49.66 -17.21
N CYS A 8 11.14 -49.41 -17.53
CA CYS A 8 11.66 -48.04 -17.76
C CYS A 8 11.04 -47.29 -18.95
N ARG A 9 10.29 -48.00 -19.81
CA ARG A 9 9.54 -47.43 -20.95
C ARG A 9 8.05 -47.75 -20.87
N SER A 10 7.56 -48.16 -19.71
CA SER A 10 6.15 -48.48 -19.52
C SER A 10 5.30 -47.22 -19.61
N ALA A 11 4.12 -47.34 -20.23
CA ALA A 11 3.11 -46.30 -20.20
C ALA A 11 2.36 -46.26 -18.84
N LYS A 12 2.43 -47.35 -18.07
CA LYS A 12 1.81 -47.43 -16.74
C LYS A 12 2.62 -46.64 -15.72
N THR A 13 1.92 -45.85 -14.91
CA THR A 13 2.54 -45.05 -13.84
C THR A 13 3.09 -45.93 -12.74
N VAL A 14 2.36 -46.96 -12.30
CA VAL A 14 2.80 -47.97 -11.33
C VAL A 14 2.86 -49.33 -12.03
N LEU A 15 3.95 -50.06 -11.84
CA LEU A 15 4.15 -51.41 -12.40
C LEU A 15 3.55 -52.48 -11.48
N PRO A 16 3.26 -53.70 -11.97
CA PRO A 16 2.67 -54.75 -11.14
C PRO A 16 3.52 -55.18 -9.93
N ASP A 17 4.83 -54.97 -9.99
CA ASP A 17 5.80 -55.29 -8.93
C ASP A 17 6.14 -54.11 -8.01
N GLU A 18 5.46 -52.97 -8.18
CA GLU A 18 5.62 -51.78 -7.35
C GLU A 18 4.44 -51.61 -6.41
N ASP A 19 4.68 -50.97 -5.25
CA ASP A 19 3.63 -50.66 -4.29
C ASP A 19 2.87 -49.38 -4.71
N PRO A 20 1.56 -49.46 -5.03
CA PRO A 20 0.75 -48.28 -5.30
C PRO A 20 0.71 -47.29 -4.12
N ALA A 21 0.82 -47.77 -2.87
CA ALA A 21 0.77 -46.92 -1.70
C ALA A 21 2.01 -46.01 -1.58
N GLU A 22 3.18 -46.47 -2.00
CA GLU A 22 4.39 -45.64 -2.06
C GLU A 22 4.28 -44.55 -3.13
N PHE A 23 3.67 -44.88 -4.27
CA PHE A 23 3.38 -43.87 -5.29
C PHE A 23 2.39 -42.83 -4.78
N ASP A 24 1.29 -43.26 -4.18
CA ASP A 24 0.28 -42.36 -3.60
C ASP A 24 0.89 -41.49 -2.50
N PHE A 25 1.75 -42.05 -1.64
CA PHE A 25 2.51 -41.29 -0.64
C PHE A 25 3.39 -40.23 -1.28
N THR A 26 4.09 -40.56 -2.37
CA THR A 26 4.91 -39.61 -3.12
C THR A 26 4.06 -38.46 -3.65
N VAL A 27 2.93 -38.78 -4.30
CA VAL A 27 1.98 -37.77 -4.81
C VAL A 27 1.47 -36.89 -3.67
N GLN A 28 1.05 -37.49 -2.56
CA GLN A 28 0.51 -36.78 -1.41
C GLN A 28 1.56 -35.85 -0.79
N SER A 29 2.80 -36.29 -0.65
CA SER A 29 3.90 -35.46 -0.14
C SER A 29 4.13 -34.21 -1.00
N TRP A 30 4.03 -34.31 -2.32
CA TRP A 30 4.12 -33.16 -3.22
C TRP A 30 2.90 -32.24 -3.10
N MET A 31 1.70 -32.81 -3.03
CA MET A 31 0.45 -32.05 -2.83
C MET A 31 0.46 -31.28 -1.51
N ASP A 32 0.93 -31.90 -0.43
CA ASP A 32 1.02 -31.29 0.90
C ASP A 32 2.07 -30.17 0.97
N SER A 33 3.17 -30.32 0.23
CA SER A 33 4.24 -29.32 0.18
C SER A 33 3.81 -28.06 -0.57
N TYR A 34 3.12 -28.21 -1.70
CA TYR A 34 2.76 -27.09 -2.58
C TYR A 34 1.35 -26.53 -2.34
N LYS A 35 0.45 -27.30 -1.73
CA LYS A 35 -0.94 -26.92 -1.42
C LYS A 35 -1.61 -26.18 -2.58
N PRO A 36 -1.69 -26.80 -3.77
CA PRO A 36 -2.16 -26.14 -4.97
C PRO A 36 -3.57 -25.56 -4.77
N GLN A 37 -3.73 -24.26 -5.02
CA GLN A 37 -5.01 -23.56 -4.88
C GLN A 37 -5.82 -23.54 -6.19
N ASP A 38 -5.17 -23.83 -7.31
CA ASP A 38 -5.78 -23.84 -8.64
C ASP A 38 -5.49 -25.16 -9.40
N PRO A 39 -6.35 -25.53 -10.37
CA PRO A 39 -6.20 -26.77 -11.13
C PRO A 39 -4.89 -26.90 -11.92
N THR A 40 -4.31 -25.77 -12.36
CA THR A 40 -3.06 -25.77 -13.13
C THR A 40 -1.89 -26.16 -12.22
N THR A 41 -1.79 -25.54 -11.05
CA THR A 41 -0.76 -25.90 -10.06
C THR A 41 -0.94 -27.35 -9.61
N ALA A 42 -2.17 -27.82 -9.36
CA ALA A 42 -2.41 -29.22 -9.01
C ALA A 42 -1.92 -30.20 -10.08
N THR A 43 -2.15 -29.87 -11.36
CA THR A 43 -1.65 -30.66 -12.50
C THR A 43 -0.13 -30.70 -12.53
N LEU A 44 0.53 -29.55 -12.38
CA LEU A 44 2.00 -29.46 -12.38
C LEU A 44 2.65 -30.19 -11.19
N VAL A 45 2.02 -30.16 -10.01
CA VAL A 45 2.45 -30.90 -8.82
C VAL A 45 2.35 -32.41 -9.08
N PHE A 46 1.21 -32.86 -9.62
CA PHE A 46 1.03 -34.27 -9.98
C PHE A 46 2.03 -34.75 -11.05
N GLU A 47 2.25 -33.96 -12.10
CA GLU A 47 3.21 -34.29 -13.16
C GLU A 47 4.64 -34.38 -12.63
N THR A 48 5.03 -33.47 -11.73
CA THR A 48 6.32 -33.50 -11.04
C THR A 48 6.48 -34.76 -10.19
N ALA A 49 5.49 -35.09 -9.36
CA ALA A 49 5.50 -36.29 -8.52
C ALA A 49 5.61 -37.57 -9.35
N ARG A 50 4.84 -37.65 -10.44
CA ARG A 50 4.92 -38.77 -11.41
C ARG A 50 6.30 -38.86 -12.07
N ALA A 51 6.89 -37.73 -12.47
CA ALA A 51 8.20 -37.71 -13.09
C ALA A 51 9.30 -38.14 -12.09
N GLN A 52 9.19 -37.76 -10.82
CA GLN A 52 10.07 -38.24 -9.76
C GLN A 52 9.96 -39.76 -9.59
N TRP A 53 8.75 -40.30 -9.54
CA TRP A 53 8.53 -41.74 -9.41
C TRP A 53 9.25 -42.53 -10.52
N VAL A 54 9.07 -42.10 -11.77
CA VAL A 54 9.74 -42.73 -12.93
C VAL A 54 11.27 -42.57 -12.85
N PHE A 55 11.75 -41.42 -12.36
CA PHE A 55 13.18 -41.20 -12.17
C PHE A 55 13.77 -42.14 -11.11
N GLN A 56 13.15 -42.25 -9.94
CA GLN A 56 13.56 -43.16 -8.87
C GLN A 56 13.55 -44.61 -9.33
N ARG A 57 12.46 -45.05 -10.00
CA ARG A 57 12.42 -46.38 -10.63
C ARG A 57 13.62 -46.62 -11.54
N ASN A 58 13.90 -45.69 -12.45
CA ASN A 58 14.98 -45.88 -13.42
C ASN A 58 16.36 -45.84 -12.76
N GLN A 59 16.51 -45.12 -11.64
CA GLN A 59 17.70 -45.18 -10.79
C GLN A 59 17.84 -46.58 -10.17
N HIS A 60 16.80 -47.08 -9.49
CA HIS A 60 16.84 -48.41 -8.87
C HIS A 60 17.13 -49.52 -9.88
N ARG A 61 16.55 -49.46 -11.08
CA ARG A 61 16.87 -50.43 -12.14
C ARG A 61 18.31 -50.32 -12.63
N LEU A 62 18.87 -49.12 -12.71
CA LEU A 62 20.29 -48.96 -13.04
C LEU A 62 21.16 -49.57 -11.93
N ASP A 63 20.86 -49.30 -10.67
CA ASP A 63 21.58 -49.85 -9.51
C ASP A 63 21.52 -51.39 -9.49
N GLU A 64 20.35 -51.98 -9.77
CA GLU A 64 20.17 -53.43 -9.93
C GLU A 64 21.06 -54.00 -11.04
N ILE A 65 21.14 -53.32 -12.19
CA ILE A 65 22.01 -53.74 -13.28
C ILE A 65 23.47 -53.64 -12.85
N GLU A 66 23.91 -52.52 -12.30
CA GLU A 66 25.28 -52.31 -11.82
C GLU A 66 25.70 -53.38 -10.81
N SER A 67 24.81 -53.77 -9.89
CA SER A 67 25.07 -54.82 -8.90
C SER A 67 25.34 -56.21 -9.50
N ARG A 68 24.87 -56.47 -10.72
CA ARG A 68 25.04 -57.74 -11.44
C ARG A 68 26.25 -57.74 -12.37
N LEU A 69 26.85 -56.58 -12.63
CA LEU A 69 28.00 -56.45 -13.50
C LEU A 69 29.29 -56.86 -12.75
N PRO A 70 30.30 -57.38 -13.47
CA PRO A 70 31.63 -57.56 -12.89
C PRO A 70 32.16 -56.23 -12.34
N ALA A 71 32.78 -56.26 -11.16
CA ALA A 71 33.31 -55.06 -10.52
C ALA A 71 34.31 -54.31 -11.41
N ASP A 72 35.20 -55.05 -12.09
CA ASP A 72 36.16 -54.43 -13.01
C ASP A 72 35.58 -54.31 -14.43
N ALA A 73 35.62 -53.09 -14.96
CA ALA A 73 35.08 -52.76 -16.27
C ALA A 73 35.74 -53.54 -17.44
N TRP A 74 36.98 -53.99 -17.31
CA TRP A 74 37.65 -54.78 -18.35
C TRP A 74 37.11 -56.21 -18.47
N HIS A 75 36.38 -56.72 -17.48
CA HIS A 75 35.66 -57.99 -17.56
C HIS A 75 34.28 -57.84 -18.22
N TRP A 76 33.91 -56.63 -18.66
CA TRP A 76 32.62 -56.40 -19.27
C TRP A 76 32.59 -56.92 -20.71
N SER A 77 31.68 -57.86 -20.97
CA SER A 77 31.33 -58.24 -22.33
C SER A 77 30.59 -57.10 -23.05
N ASP A 78 30.51 -57.17 -24.37
CA ASP A 78 29.68 -56.23 -25.17
C ASP A 78 28.22 -56.18 -24.69
N SER A 79 27.71 -57.31 -24.19
CA SER A 79 26.35 -57.40 -23.64
C SER A 79 26.20 -56.61 -22.33
N HIS A 80 27.22 -56.66 -21.45
CA HIS A 80 27.27 -55.89 -20.20
C HIS A 80 27.28 -54.39 -20.50
N GLN A 81 28.15 -53.96 -21.42
CA GLN A 81 28.27 -52.55 -21.82
C GLN A 81 26.95 -52.04 -22.39
N LYS A 82 26.32 -52.80 -23.31
CA LYS A 82 25.05 -52.42 -23.92
C LYS A 82 23.92 -52.33 -22.89
N LEU A 83 23.88 -53.25 -21.93
CA LEU A 83 22.89 -53.24 -20.87
C LEU A 83 23.03 -51.99 -19.99
N TYR A 84 24.23 -51.74 -19.47
CA TYR A 84 24.55 -50.55 -18.67
C TYR A 84 24.20 -49.25 -19.41
N GLN A 85 24.65 -49.10 -20.67
CA GLN A 85 24.39 -47.91 -21.48
C GLN A 85 22.88 -47.65 -21.68
N ASN A 86 22.08 -48.70 -21.86
CA ASN A 86 20.64 -48.54 -22.04
C ASN A 86 19.96 -48.01 -20.77
N PHE A 87 20.25 -48.60 -19.61
CA PHE A 87 19.66 -48.17 -18.34
C PHE A 87 20.17 -46.80 -17.89
N SER A 88 21.44 -46.50 -18.13
CA SER A 88 22.01 -45.17 -17.92
C SER A 88 21.30 -44.10 -18.76
N ARG A 89 20.99 -44.40 -20.03
CA ARG A 89 20.16 -43.52 -20.89
C ARG A 89 18.76 -43.35 -20.34
N TYR A 90 18.09 -44.42 -19.90
CA TYR A 90 16.74 -44.32 -19.33
C TYR A 90 16.70 -43.49 -18.05
N LYS A 91 17.67 -43.67 -17.15
CA LYS A 91 17.85 -42.83 -15.96
C LYS A 91 18.02 -41.37 -16.36
N THR A 92 18.96 -41.07 -17.25
CA THR A 92 19.24 -39.71 -17.71
C THR A 92 18.01 -39.04 -18.36
N THR A 93 17.24 -39.79 -19.16
CA THR A 93 16.01 -39.26 -19.78
C THR A 93 14.93 -38.98 -18.73
N ALA A 94 14.75 -39.86 -17.75
CA ALA A 94 13.77 -39.66 -16.67
C ALA A 94 14.15 -38.50 -15.76
N GLU A 95 15.43 -38.39 -15.38
CA GLU A 95 16.00 -37.28 -14.62
C GLU A 95 15.74 -35.93 -15.29
N ARG A 96 16.06 -35.82 -16.60
CA ARG A 96 15.78 -34.60 -17.37
C ARG A 96 14.29 -34.27 -17.42
N THR A 97 13.43 -35.29 -17.46
CA THR A 97 11.98 -35.11 -17.45
C THR A 97 11.51 -34.58 -16.10
N PHE A 98 12.01 -35.15 -15.00
CA PHE A 98 11.76 -34.67 -13.64
C PHE A 98 12.17 -33.20 -13.46
N TYR A 99 13.42 -32.86 -13.79
CA TYR A 99 13.88 -31.47 -13.63
C TYR A 99 13.10 -30.48 -14.49
N ARG A 100 12.67 -30.87 -15.70
CA ARG A 100 11.79 -30.01 -16.52
C ARG A 100 10.43 -29.78 -15.86
N ALA A 101 9.77 -30.84 -15.39
CA ALA A 101 8.49 -30.73 -14.70
C ALA A 101 8.61 -29.87 -13.43
N PHE A 102 9.65 -30.13 -12.63
CA PHE A 102 9.95 -29.37 -11.41
C PHE A 102 10.19 -27.88 -11.69
N HIS A 103 11.02 -27.54 -12.68
CA HIS A 103 11.25 -26.13 -13.04
C HIS A 103 9.99 -25.46 -13.60
N SER A 104 9.15 -26.19 -14.32
CA SER A 104 7.85 -25.68 -14.79
C SER A 104 6.90 -25.38 -13.63
N LEU A 105 6.85 -26.23 -12.61
CA LEU A 105 6.11 -26.02 -11.36
C LEU A 105 6.63 -24.78 -10.62
N GLU A 106 7.93 -24.71 -10.34
CA GLU A 106 8.57 -23.59 -9.64
C GLU A 106 8.33 -22.26 -10.36
N ALA A 107 8.49 -22.24 -11.69
CA ALA A 107 8.24 -21.05 -12.49
C ALA A 107 6.76 -20.64 -12.45
N HIS A 108 5.82 -21.59 -12.37
CA HIS A 108 4.40 -21.29 -12.22
C HIS A 108 4.08 -20.68 -10.85
N CYS A 109 4.54 -21.31 -9.77
CA CYS A 109 4.38 -20.82 -8.41
C CYS A 109 4.98 -19.42 -8.23
N GLY A 110 6.19 -19.19 -8.73
CA GLY A 110 6.84 -17.88 -8.71
C GLY A 110 6.05 -16.80 -9.46
N ARG A 111 5.40 -17.14 -10.59
CA ARG A 111 4.52 -16.21 -11.31
C ARG A 111 3.26 -15.88 -10.52
N LEU A 112 2.65 -16.85 -9.83
CA LEU A 112 1.47 -16.62 -8.99
C LEU A 112 1.80 -15.69 -7.81
N ALA A 113 2.89 -15.99 -7.08
CA ALA A 113 3.35 -15.13 -5.98
C ALA A 113 3.63 -13.69 -6.45
N SER A 114 4.32 -13.56 -7.59
CA SER A 114 4.61 -12.25 -8.19
C SER A 114 3.35 -11.51 -8.67
N ARG A 115 2.29 -12.22 -9.08
CA ARG A 115 1.01 -11.60 -9.44
C ARG A 115 0.25 -11.13 -8.20
N ALA A 116 0.21 -11.95 -7.14
CA ALA A 116 -0.41 -11.60 -5.87
C ALA A 116 0.23 -10.34 -5.26
N ALA A 117 1.55 -10.29 -5.17
CA ALA A 117 2.29 -9.12 -4.65
C ALA A 117 2.02 -7.85 -5.48
N ARG A 118 1.92 -7.96 -6.81
CA ARG A 118 1.57 -6.83 -7.69
C ARG A 118 0.14 -6.36 -7.49
N ALA A 119 -0.81 -7.28 -7.29
CA ALA A 119 -2.20 -6.95 -7.03
C ALA A 119 -2.36 -6.22 -5.70
N GLU A 120 -1.70 -6.69 -4.64
CA GLU A 120 -1.68 -6.05 -3.33
C GLU A 120 -1.11 -4.63 -3.40
N LYS A 121 0.06 -4.46 -4.06
CA LYS A 121 0.65 -3.13 -4.26
C LYS A 121 -0.29 -2.19 -5.02
N ALA A 122 -0.97 -2.69 -6.05
CA ALA A 122 -1.95 -1.89 -6.80
C ALA A 122 -3.15 -1.48 -5.93
N GLN A 123 -3.64 -2.36 -5.06
CA GLN A 123 -4.72 -2.05 -4.12
C GLN A 123 -4.32 -0.96 -3.11
N LEU A 124 -3.11 -1.05 -2.55
CA LEU A 124 -2.58 -0.03 -1.65
C LEU A 124 -2.47 1.33 -2.34
N GLU A 125 -2.02 1.36 -3.58
CA GLU A 125 -1.90 2.60 -4.35
C GLU A 125 -3.27 3.21 -4.69
N ILE A 126 -4.26 2.39 -5.05
CA ILE A 126 -5.64 2.83 -5.25
C ILE A 126 -6.21 3.41 -3.94
N ALA A 127 -5.99 2.73 -2.81
CA ALA A 127 -6.43 3.21 -1.50
C ALA A 127 -5.77 4.54 -1.14
N ARG A 128 -4.47 4.71 -1.41
CA ARG A 128 -3.73 5.97 -1.21
C ARG A 128 -4.35 7.11 -2.02
N ILE A 129 -4.56 6.91 -3.33
CA ILE A 129 -5.16 7.90 -4.22
C ILE A 129 -6.57 8.28 -3.74
N GLN A 130 -7.37 7.29 -3.32
CA GLN A 130 -8.71 7.53 -2.80
C GLN A 130 -8.69 8.34 -1.50
N MET A 131 -7.78 8.03 -0.58
CA MET A 131 -7.60 8.82 0.65
C MET A 131 -7.17 10.26 0.35
N GLU A 132 -6.24 10.48 -0.58
CA GLU A 132 -5.84 11.82 -1.01
C GLU A 132 -7.01 12.61 -1.61
N TRP A 133 -7.83 11.97 -2.43
CA TRP A 133 -9.03 12.59 -2.99
C TRP A 133 -10.05 12.95 -1.90
N LEU A 134 -10.31 12.05 -0.95
CA LEU A 134 -11.19 12.31 0.18
C LEU A 134 -10.68 13.47 1.05
N LYS A 135 -9.37 13.51 1.31
CA LYS A 135 -8.73 14.61 2.04
C LYS A 135 -8.93 15.94 1.33
N LYS A 136 -8.60 16.03 0.03
CA LYS A 136 -8.82 17.24 -0.76
C LYS A 136 -10.28 17.68 -0.78
N LYS A 137 -11.20 16.72 -0.86
CA LYS A 137 -12.64 16.98 -0.82
C LYS A 137 -13.07 17.52 0.55
N ALA A 138 -12.54 16.97 1.64
CA ALA A 138 -12.79 17.43 3.00
C ALA A 138 -12.21 18.84 3.25
N GLU A 139 -10.97 19.09 2.80
CA GLU A 139 -10.33 20.41 2.87
C GLU A 139 -11.12 21.46 2.10
N LYS A 140 -11.57 21.13 0.88
CA LYS A 140 -12.44 22.01 0.09
C LYS A 140 -13.77 22.27 0.80
N ALA A 141 -14.42 21.23 1.33
CA ALA A 141 -15.66 21.39 2.07
C ALA A 141 -15.48 22.21 3.37
N ALA A 142 -14.33 22.10 4.03
CA ALA A 142 -14.00 22.92 5.20
C ALA A 142 -13.75 24.37 4.81
N ALA A 143 -13.05 24.63 3.71
CA ALA A 143 -12.84 25.96 3.17
C ALA A 143 -14.16 26.63 2.77
N ASP A 144 -15.07 25.89 2.11
CA ASP A 144 -16.39 26.39 1.72
C ASP A 144 -17.28 26.70 2.95
N ARG A 145 -17.01 26.10 4.12
CA ARG A 145 -17.72 26.35 5.38
C ARG A 145 -17.10 27.45 6.24
N CYS A 146 -15.92 27.96 5.90
CA CYS A 146 -15.21 28.94 6.71
C CYS A 146 -14.89 30.20 5.89
N ALA A 147 -15.55 31.30 6.24
CA ALA A 147 -15.21 32.61 5.71
C ALA A 147 -13.95 33.16 6.41
N ARG A 148 -13.07 33.81 5.66
CA ARG A 148 -11.87 34.45 6.19
C ARG A 148 -11.98 35.96 6.05
N GLN A 149 -11.61 36.68 7.10
CA GLN A 149 -11.52 38.12 7.12
C GLN A 149 -10.16 38.54 7.64
N TRP A 150 -9.49 39.44 6.93
CA TRP A 150 -8.22 40.03 7.36
C TRP A 150 -8.50 41.39 7.98
N VAL A 151 -7.95 41.65 9.14
CA VAL A 151 -8.05 42.92 9.83
C VAL A 151 -6.66 43.46 10.05
N GLN A 152 -6.42 44.69 9.62
CA GLN A 152 -5.17 45.40 9.90
C GLN A 152 -5.44 46.45 10.95
N VAL A 153 -4.59 46.47 11.98
CA VAL A 153 -4.60 47.46 13.05
C VAL A 153 -3.24 48.14 13.06
N TYR A 154 -3.23 49.45 12.92
CA TYR A 154 -2.01 50.26 12.92
C TYR A 154 -2.27 51.66 13.48
N ALA A 155 -1.22 52.37 13.85
CA ALA A 155 -1.31 53.78 14.22
C ALA A 155 -0.95 54.66 13.01
N ASN A 156 -1.74 55.70 12.73
CA ASN A 156 -1.38 56.68 11.69
C ASN A 156 -0.28 57.65 12.19
N ALA A 157 0.15 58.57 11.33
CA ALA A 157 1.19 59.56 11.67
C ALA A 157 0.83 60.47 12.85
N GLN A 158 -0.47 60.60 13.17
CA GLN A 158 -1.01 61.38 14.27
C GLN A 158 -1.15 60.54 15.56
N GLY A 159 -0.79 59.25 15.52
CA GLY A 159 -0.94 58.32 16.63
C GLY A 159 -2.36 57.77 16.80
N GLU A 160 -3.26 58.04 15.86
CA GLU A 160 -4.63 57.52 15.91
C GLU A 160 -4.64 56.05 15.47
N CYS A 161 -5.34 55.21 16.23
CA CYS A 161 -5.53 53.81 15.88
C CYS A 161 -6.48 53.70 14.68
N ILE A 162 -6.06 53.00 13.64
CA ILE A 162 -6.85 52.70 12.45
C ILE A 162 -7.07 51.19 12.37
N THR A 163 -8.30 50.80 12.08
CA THR A 163 -8.72 49.42 11.90
C THR A 163 -9.35 49.28 10.53
N SER A 164 -8.82 48.41 9.69
CA SER A 164 -9.38 48.12 8.37
C SER A 164 -9.65 46.63 8.21
N CYS A 165 -10.77 46.28 7.57
CA CYS A 165 -11.18 44.89 7.34
C CYS A 165 -11.26 44.59 5.84
N ALA A 166 -10.73 43.44 5.41
CA ALA A 166 -10.78 42.94 4.05
C ALA A 166 -11.18 41.45 4.01
N PRO A 167 -12.36 41.10 3.46
CA PRO A 167 -13.45 42.01 3.07
C PRO A 167 -14.01 42.80 4.26
N THR A 168 -14.75 43.89 4.00
CA THR A 168 -15.48 44.59 5.07
C THR A 168 -16.56 43.69 5.67
N ASN A 169 -17.07 44.06 6.85
CA ASN A 169 -18.15 43.30 7.49
C ASN A 169 -19.38 43.21 6.58
N GLU A 170 -19.76 44.30 5.90
CA GLU A 170 -20.88 44.35 4.95
C GLU A 170 -20.62 43.44 3.75
N GLN A 171 -19.44 43.53 3.14
CA GLN A 171 -19.07 42.70 2.01
C GLN A 171 -19.07 41.20 2.35
N LEU A 172 -18.62 40.84 3.56
CA LEU A 172 -18.63 39.45 4.00
C LEU A 172 -20.06 38.95 4.26
N ALA A 173 -20.91 39.77 4.88
CA ALA A 173 -22.32 39.46 5.11
C ALA A 173 -23.09 39.32 3.78
N GLU A 174 -22.86 40.20 2.82
CA GLU A 174 -23.46 40.13 1.47
C GLU A 174 -23.03 38.85 0.73
N ARG A 175 -21.72 38.52 0.77
CA ARG A 175 -21.21 37.27 0.19
C ARG A 175 -21.85 36.04 0.83
N ALA A 176 -22.01 36.04 2.16
CA ALA A 176 -22.66 34.96 2.88
C ALA A 176 -24.15 34.84 2.51
N ALA A 177 -24.85 35.96 2.35
CA ALA A 177 -26.26 35.99 1.94
C ALA A 177 -26.46 35.52 0.48
N ALA A 178 -25.50 35.79 -0.41
CA ALA A 178 -25.55 35.36 -1.81
C ALA A 178 -25.13 33.89 -2.04
N ALA A 179 -24.46 33.27 -1.07
CA ALA A 179 -24.01 31.88 -1.18
C ALA A 179 -25.18 30.88 -1.07
N LYS A 180 -25.08 29.74 -1.76
CA LYS A 180 -26.08 28.65 -1.66
C LYS A 180 -26.26 28.15 -0.22
N SER A 181 -25.19 28.24 0.56
CA SER A 181 -25.17 27.99 1.99
C SER A 181 -24.21 29.00 2.62
N PRO A 182 -24.60 29.75 3.65
CA PRO A 182 -23.70 30.65 4.35
C PRO A 182 -22.56 29.86 5.00
N PRO A 183 -21.40 30.49 5.25
CA PRO A 183 -20.33 29.86 6.02
C PRO A 183 -20.85 29.47 7.41
N GLN A 184 -20.34 28.38 7.95
CA GLN A 184 -20.62 27.96 9.33
C GLN A 184 -19.75 28.72 10.33
N PHE A 185 -18.54 29.07 9.91
CA PHE A 185 -17.56 29.75 10.75
C PHE A 185 -16.97 30.97 10.04
N VAL A 186 -16.54 31.94 10.84
CA VAL A 186 -15.69 33.04 10.36
C VAL A 186 -14.39 33.00 11.14
N THR A 187 -13.27 33.01 10.44
CA THR A 187 -11.96 33.24 11.04
C THR A 187 -11.47 34.62 10.66
N ARG A 188 -11.22 35.45 11.66
CA ARG A 188 -10.70 36.80 11.51
C ARG A 188 -9.24 36.82 11.96
N PHE A 189 -8.34 37.18 11.05
CA PHE A 189 -6.92 37.35 11.31
C PHE A 189 -6.66 38.83 11.57
N VAL A 190 -6.20 39.18 12.76
CA VAL A 190 -5.99 40.57 13.18
C VAL A 190 -4.49 40.84 13.24
N SER A 191 -3.97 41.50 12.22
CA SER A 191 -2.56 41.88 12.13
C SER A 191 -2.35 43.25 12.76
N PHE A 192 -1.60 43.28 13.85
CA PHE A 192 -1.16 44.48 14.55
C PHE A 192 0.20 44.89 14.00
N LEU A 193 0.24 45.85 13.06
CA LEU A 193 1.45 46.15 12.29
C LEU A 193 2.54 46.90 13.08
N ASN A 194 2.16 47.51 14.21
CA ASN A 194 3.04 48.33 15.06
C ASN A 194 2.93 47.95 16.54
N GLY A 195 2.65 46.67 16.82
CA GLY A 195 2.27 46.22 18.16
C GLY A 195 0.80 46.47 18.47
N VAL A 196 0.33 45.87 19.56
CA VAL A 196 -1.07 45.93 20.00
C VAL A 196 -1.36 47.29 20.67
N PRO A 197 -2.18 48.17 20.06
CA PRO A 197 -2.44 49.49 20.62
C PRO A 197 -3.38 49.43 21.85
N PRO A 198 -3.44 50.49 22.68
CA PRO A 198 -4.26 50.50 23.89
C PRO A 198 -5.75 50.18 23.68
N ALA A 199 -6.32 50.59 22.54
CA ALA A 199 -7.72 50.26 22.17
C ALA A 199 -7.98 48.74 22.05
N TYR A 200 -6.91 47.96 21.90
CA TYR A 200 -6.91 46.50 21.77
C TYR A 200 -6.26 45.81 22.97
N GLN A 201 -6.13 46.49 24.11
CA GLN A 201 -5.53 45.91 25.33
C GLN A 201 -6.27 44.66 25.83
N TRP A 202 -7.55 44.51 25.48
CA TRP A 202 -8.36 43.32 25.74
C TRP A 202 -7.83 42.06 25.03
N ALA A 203 -6.93 42.20 24.04
CA ALA A 203 -6.22 41.08 23.44
C ALA A 203 -5.12 40.50 24.35
N CYS A 204 -4.90 41.10 25.53
CA CYS A 204 -3.93 40.67 26.53
C CYS A 204 -2.50 40.48 25.97
N PRO A 205 -1.93 41.46 25.24
CA PRO A 205 -0.58 41.33 24.70
C PRO A 205 0.46 41.20 25.82
N ASN A 206 1.46 40.36 25.59
CA ASN A 206 2.69 40.37 26.39
C ASN A 206 3.52 41.63 26.10
N ASP A 207 4.62 41.83 26.85
CA ASP A 207 5.41 43.06 26.74
C ASP A 207 6.04 43.26 25.36
N VAL A 208 6.36 42.17 24.64
CA VAL A 208 6.92 42.22 23.29
C VAL A 208 5.84 42.61 22.28
N GLN A 209 4.68 41.94 22.32
CA GLN A 209 3.54 42.14 21.42
C GLN A 209 2.93 43.55 21.51
N ARG A 210 3.20 44.30 22.60
CA ARG A 210 2.79 45.72 22.71
C ARG A 210 3.51 46.62 21.72
N PHE A 211 4.73 46.26 21.31
CA PHE A 211 5.60 47.11 20.49
C PHE A 211 5.97 46.46 19.16
N ASP A 212 6.05 45.13 19.13
CA ASP A 212 6.42 44.38 17.94
C ASP A 212 5.19 43.90 17.16
N PRO A 213 5.28 43.81 15.81
CA PRO A 213 4.19 43.29 15.00
C PRO A 213 3.74 41.91 15.48
N THR A 214 2.44 41.68 15.55
CA THR A 214 1.87 40.38 15.93
C THR A 214 0.55 40.12 15.22
N THR A 215 0.15 38.86 15.12
CA THR A 215 -1.15 38.48 14.55
C THR A 215 -1.99 37.75 15.59
N GLY A 216 -3.20 38.23 15.79
CA GLY A 216 -4.23 37.53 16.55
C GLY A 216 -5.20 36.77 15.66
N LEU A 217 -5.81 35.73 16.21
CA LEU A 217 -6.86 34.94 15.56
C LEU A 217 -8.13 34.98 16.40
N GLN A 218 -9.23 35.38 15.77
CA GLN A 218 -10.59 35.23 16.32
C GLN A 218 -11.35 34.21 15.46
N ALA A 219 -12.04 33.28 16.11
CA ALA A 219 -12.86 32.29 15.44
C ALA A 219 -14.29 32.36 15.98
N PHE A 220 -15.26 32.42 15.07
CA PHE A 220 -16.67 32.59 15.38
C PHE A 220 -17.50 31.50 14.71
N VAL A 221 -18.61 31.10 15.34
CA VAL A 221 -19.76 30.60 14.57
C VAL A 221 -20.32 31.80 13.79
N PHE A 222 -20.81 31.58 12.57
CA PHE A 222 -21.25 32.69 11.71
C PHE A 222 -22.36 33.56 12.34
N SER A 223 -23.25 32.97 13.14
CA SER A 223 -24.24 33.72 13.93
C SER A 223 -23.59 34.70 14.91
N ASP A 224 -22.62 34.21 15.66
CA ASP A 224 -21.94 34.98 16.71
C ASP A 224 -21.09 36.09 16.08
N TRP A 225 -20.53 35.84 14.89
CA TRP A 225 -19.87 36.88 14.11
C TRP A 225 -20.84 38.00 13.70
N LEU A 226 -22.08 37.68 13.30
CA LEU A 226 -23.07 38.71 12.98
C LEU A 226 -23.43 39.55 14.21
N GLU A 227 -23.56 38.93 15.38
CA GLU A 227 -23.78 39.62 16.65
C GLU A 227 -22.61 40.53 17.01
N GLN A 228 -21.37 40.03 16.83
CA GLN A 228 -20.14 40.80 17.04
C GLN A 228 -20.08 42.03 16.13
N VAL A 229 -20.39 41.87 14.84
CA VAL A 229 -20.44 42.98 13.88
C VAL A 229 -21.51 44.01 14.26
N ALA A 230 -22.68 43.56 14.76
CA ALA A 230 -23.72 44.46 15.23
C ALA A 230 -23.26 45.25 16.47
N ALA A 231 -22.56 44.61 17.41
CA ALA A 231 -21.98 45.26 18.58
C ALA A 231 -20.88 46.28 18.21
N GLU A 232 -19.98 45.92 17.28
CA GLU A 232 -18.95 46.81 16.71
C GLU A 232 -19.57 48.07 16.11
N LYS A 233 -20.64 47.89 15.33
CA LYS A 233 -21.38 49.00 14.71
C LYS A 233 -22.05 49.90 15.75
N ALA A 234 -22.59 49.33 16.82
CA ALA A 234 -23.24 50.09 17.89
C ALA A 234 -22.26 50.95 18.70
N LEU A 235 -21.00 50.52 18.84
CA LEU A 235 -19.96 51.30 19.53
C LEU A 235 -19.51 52.52 18.72
N ALA A 236 -19.63 52.48 17.39
CA ALA A 236 -19.26 53.56 16.47
C ALA A 236 -17.80 54.08 16.63
N THR A 237 -16.91 53.29 17.23
CA THR A 237 -15.49 53.62 17.42
C THR A 237 -14.65 53.33 16.19
N GLY A 238 -15.16 52.51 15.26
CA GLY A 238 -14.39 52.00 14.12
C GLY A 238 -13.43 50.86 14.48
N HIS A 239 -13.38 50.42 15.74
CA HIS A 239 -12.54 49.33 16.22
C HIS A 239 -13.32 48.02 16.37
N LEU A 240 -12.59 46.91 16.46
CA LEU A 240 -13.18 45.62 16.81
C LEU A 240 -13.63 45.64 18.28
N ALA A 241 -14.78 45.04 18.56
CA ALA A 241 -15.24 44.86 19.92
C ALA A 241 -14.45 43.70 20.59
N PRO A 242 -14.33 43.70 21.93
CA PRO A 242 -13.64 42.63 22.63
C PRO A 242 -14.25 41.26 22.34
N PHE A 243 -13.41 40.29 21.98
CA PHE A 243 -13.77 38.90 21.82
C PHE A 243 -12.54 38.03 22.05
N ALA A 244 -12.73 36.77 22.44
CA ALA A 244 -11.61 35.85 22.65
C ALA A 244 -10.68 35.83 21.43
N ILE A 245 -9.42 36.19 21.66
CA ILE A 245 -8.38 36.26 20.64
C ILE A 245 -7.16 35.49 21.13
N SER A 246 -6.61 34.65 20.27
CA SER A 246 -5.32 34.00 20.51
C SER A 246 -4.27 34.76 19.71
N LEU A 247 -3.32 35.40 20.39
CA LEU A 247 -2.15 35.98 19.74
C LEU A 247 -1.18 34.84 19.39
N LEU A 248 -0.65 34.87 18.17
CA LEU A 248 0.35 33.91 17.70
C LEU A 248 1.71 34.34 18.24
N ASP A 249 2.40 33.43 18.93
CA ASP A 249 3.81 33.62 19.30
C ASP A 249 4.67 33.24 18.09
N ASP A 250 5.53 34.17 17.64
CA ASP A 250 6.48 33.95 16.53
C ASP A 250 7.69 33.10 16.95
N SER A 251 7.63 32.40 18.09
CA SER A 251 8.70 31.53 18.58
C SER A 251 8.62 30.15 17.94
N ASP A 252 9.01 30.06 16.68
CA ASP A 252 9.48 28.84 15.99
C ASP A 252 10.72 29.16 15.13
#